data_AF-A0A9X4ASP6-F1
#
_entry.id   AF-A0A9X4ASP6-F1
#
_cell.length_a   1.000
_cell.length_b   1.000
_cell.length_c   1.000
_cell.angle_alpha   90.00
_cell.angle_beta   90.00
_cell.angle_gamma   90.00
#
_symmetry.space_group_name_H-M   'P 1'
#
loop_
_entity.id
_entity.type
_entity.pdbx_description
1 polymer ?
#
loop_
_entity_poly.entity_id
_entity_poly.type
_entity_poly.pdbx_seq_one_letter_code
_entity_poly.pdbx_strand_id
1 'polypeptide(L)'
;MYLRPFGSFAAFALSAVLVGGLCGYPSTAFAAGEKDKEALKLHDQAMDEDYLAVEFDKAEKKLKDALKKCGDDGCSPKVVGKLHVALGTVYGGSNKLDKAKEEFIEALKADPSATLIESLTTPELTKAFEEAKKQAKPSKPTGPSKPPPSSEDGGEDGGDKPGGDLEHTPIAEQAVNTPVPVFIEVGDDVTVEKATLRYKPFGASKWISLEMQRVGKGWGAEIPCSDVTTTGDIKYYIVVTDDGGEQLKAGSQKDPYRVPIKRELEGDEPSLPGKKPPRQCKAKEDCPPGLPGCEKTSKEEKRGEKGWGATCEADQECQAGLICQNGQCEEGKREGGDEGPEPAGKGKKNIIGLGGQLDLMLISSAENVCSGENDTYYCFHAGTTDRFFGDPISATGTNGIQGGFGLAGGRAFASYDREFAKAGPGAFGAGVRFGIAFGGHPSSDEQPPNALHPQMVAFPPIHGELRAWYSFGGSQFEQGQIRPFGFIGVGLAKVSASVPVTVCDRLQKNGEDAIAPEDDDAECPGTGTRSSVQRELDAYQISGLNFISVGGGATYAITPNFGVTAEIKAMFMLTTFSVVIAPSLGPVFAF
;
A
#
# COMPACT_ATOMS: atom_id res chain seq x y z
N MET A 1 -48.13 -20.14 -15.18
CA MET A 1 -48.38 -21.53 -15.62
C MET A 1 -47.50 -21.74 -16.86
N TYR A 2 -46.27 -22.24 -16.72
CA TYR A 2 -45.86 -23.65 -16.58
C TYR A 2 -45.34 -24.21 -17.92
N LEU A 3 -44.03 -24.48 -17.92
CA LEU A 3 -43.25 -25.50 -18.65
C LEU A 3 -42.93 -25.39 -20.17
N ARG A 4 -41.63 -25.63 -20.42
CA ARG A 4 -40.89 -26.04 -21.64
C ARG A 4 -41.30 -27.50 -22.04
N PRO A 5 -40.53 -28.34 -22.81
CA PRO A 5 -39.33 -28.17 -23.69
C PRO A 5 -39.33 -29.07 -24.98
N PHE A 6 -38.25 -29.00 -25.79
CA PHE A 6 -37.38 -30.09 -26.34
C PHE A 6 -36.99 -30.09 -27.85
N GLY A 7 -35.70 -30.40 -28.09
CA GLY A 7 -35.09 -30.95 -29.33
C GLY A 7 -34.13 -29.96 -30.05
N SER A 8 -32.78 -30.00 -30.05
CA SER A 8 -31.69 -31.03 -30.06
C SER A 8 -31.15 -31.40 -31.45
N PHE A 9 -29.85 -31.76 -31.50
CA PHE A 9 -28.95 -32.25 -32.59
C PHE A 9 -28.11 -31.18 -33.33
N ALA A 10 -26.76 -31.08 -33.25
CA ALA A 10 -25.60 -32.01 -33.43
C ALA A 10 -24.84 -31.59 -34.73
N ALA A 11 -23.52 -31.72 -34.98
CA ALA A 11 -22.26 -32.06 -34.31
C ALA A 11 -21.14 -31.95 -35.41
N PHE A 12 -19.88 -31.58 -35.16
CA PHE A 12 -18.62 -32.39 -35.08
C PHE A 12 -17.47 -31.44 -35.53
N ALA A 13 -16.31 -31.20 -34.89
CA ALA A 13 -15.28 -31.98 -34.19
C ALA A 13 -14.33 -32.79 -35.10
N LEU A 14 -13.03 -32.47 -35.05
CA LEU A 14 -11.94 -33.42 -35.33
C LEU A 14 -10.76 -33.18 -34.36
N SER A 15 -10.24 -34.29 -33.85
CA SER A 15 -9.36 -34.44 -32.69
C SER A 15 -7.95 -34.88 -33.10
N ALA A 16 -6.97 -34.72 -32.20
CA ALA A 16 -5.79 -35.59 -32.14
C ALA A 16 -5.43 -35.89 -30.67
N VAL A 17 -5.35 -37.19 -30.36
CA VAL A 17 -5.09 -37.83 -29.05
C VAL A 17 -3.86 -38.72 -29.19
N LEU A 18 -3.06 -38.87 -28.12
CA LEU A 18 -2.36 -40.12 -27.71
C LEU A 18 -1.86 -39.92 -26.26
N VAL A 19 -2.54 -40.46 -25.22
CA VAL A 19 -2.34 -41.75 -24.52
C VAL A 19 -0.98 -41.82 -23.77
N GLY A 20 -0.85 -42.18 -22.49
CA GLY A 20 -1.75 -42.68 -21.45
C GLY A 20 -0.93 -43.09 -20.20
N GLY A 21 -1.56 -43.20 -19.03
CA GLY A 21 -0.93 -43.64 -17.79
C GLY A 21 -1.90 -43.68 -16.62
N LEU A 22 -2.57 -44.82 -16.43
CA LEU A 22 -3.53 -45.12 -15.37
C LEU A 22 -2.86 -45.32 -14.01
N CYS A 23 -3.25 -44.51 -13.02
CA CYS A 23 -3.32 -44.90 -11.60
C CYS A 23 -4.57 -44.24 -11.02
N GLY A 24 -5.52 -45.05 -10.53
CA GLY A 24 -6.81 -44.60 -10.03
C GLY A 24 -6.70 -43.85 -8.71
N TYR A 25 -7.37 -42.70 -8.63
CA TYR A 25 -7.77 -42.02 -7.40
C TYR A 25 -9.21 -41.51 -7.57
N PRO A 26 -10.03 -41.53 -6.50
CA PRO A 26 -11.44 -41.19 -6.57
C PRO A 26 -11.64 -39.71 -6.91
N SER A 27 -12.54 -39.45 -7.86
CA SER A 27 -13.00 -38.12 -8.26
C SER A 27 -13.88 -37.49 -7.18
N THR A 28 -13.32 -36.60 -6.36
CA THR A 28 -14.04 -35.51 -5.69
C THR A 28 -13.04 -34.45 -5.20
N ALA A 29 -12.78 -33.38 -5.97
CA ALA A 29 -12.34 -32.06 -5.49
C ALA A 29 -11.74 -31.19 -6.61
N PHE A 30 -12.56 -30.59 -7.48
CA PHE A 30 -12.10 -29.47 -8.35
C PHE A 30 -13.20 -28.42 -8.61
N ALA A 31 -14.24 -28.32 -7.77
CA ALA A 31 -15.28 -27.30 -7.90
C ALA A 31 -15.23 -26.20 -6.82
N ALA A 32 -14.49 -26.39 -5.72
CA ALA A 32 -14.43 -25.43 -4.60
C ALA A 32 -13.57 -24.17 -4.90
N GLY A 33 -12.57 -24.29 -5.78
CA GLY A 33 -11.58 -23.22 -5.98
C GLY A 33 -12.08 -21.95 -6.68
N GLU A 34 -13.04 -22.07 -7.60
CA GLU A 34 -13.54 -20.92 -8.37
C GLU A 34 -14.49 -20.06 -7.54
N LYS A 35 -15.40 -20.70 -6.78
CA LYS A 35 -16.35 -20.02 -5.90
C LYS A 35 -15.67 -19.42 -4.66
N ASP A 36 -14.65 -20.07 -4.12
CA ASP A 36 -13.81 -19.51 -3.05
C ASP A 36 -13.21 -18.17 -3.47
N LYS A 37 -12.69 -18.09 -4.70
CA LYS A 37 -12.09 -16.86 -5.23
C LYS A 37 -13.12 -15.74 -5.40
N GLU A 38 -14.32 -16.06 -5.88
CA GLU A 38 -15.40 -15.08 -5.99
C GLU A 38 -15.92 -14.60 -4.63
N ALA A 39 -16.04 -15.50 -3.65
CA ALA A 39 -16.50 -15.18 -2.32
C ALA A 39 -15.46 -14.34 -1.55
N LEU A 40 -14.17 -14.64 -1.72
CA LEU A 40 -13.08 -13.84 -1.16
C LEU A 40 -12.98 -12.45 -1.78
N LYS A 41 -13.29 -12.29 -3.08
CA LYS A 41 -13.37 -10.96 -3.70
C LYS A 41 -14.44 -10.08 -3.04
N LEU A 42 -15.61 -10.64 -2.74
CA LEU A 42 -16.68 -9.93 -2.04
C LEU A 42 -16.31 -9.65 -0.57
N HIS A 43 -15.59 -10.57 0.07
CA HIS A 43 -15.01 -10.35 1.41
C HIS A 43 -14.09 -9.13 1.42
N ASP A 44 -13.13 -9.07 0.50
CA ASP A 44 -12.13 -7.99 0.48
C ASP A 44 -12.80 -6.64 0.18
N GLN A 45 -13.76 -6.60 -0.75
CA GLN A 45 -14.57 -5.40 -1.00
C GLN A 45 -15.43 -4.97 0.20
N ALA A 46 -15.83 -5.89 1.06
CA ALA A 46 -16.62 -5.56 2.25
C ALA A 46 -15.73 -5.05 3.39
N MET A 47 -14.58 -5.68 3.61
CA MET A 47 -13.70 -5.38 4.76
C MET A 47 -12.71 -4.25 4.47
N ASP A 48 -12.16 -4.17 3.27
CA ASP A 48 -11.09 -3.22 2.93
C ASP A 48 -11.61 -1.92 2.29
N GLU A 49 -12.86 -1.91 1.81
CA GLU A 49 -13.51 -0.72 1.26
C GLU A 49 -14.66 -0.25 2.18
N ASP A 50 -15.74 -1.04 2.27
CA ASP A 50 -16.97 -0.58 2.91
C ASP A 50 -16.84 -0.43 4.44
N TYR A 51 -16.24 -1.41 5.13
CA TYR A 51 -16.06 -1.36 6.58
C TYR A 51 -15.12 -0.21 6.99
N LEU A 52 -14.01 0.00 6.26
CA LEU A 52 -13.10 1.11 6.51
C LEU A 52 -13.72 2.48 6.21
N ALA A 53 -14.66 2.54 5.27
CA ALA A 53 -15.46 3.73 4.99
C ALA A 53 -16.62 3.94 5.99
N VAL A 54 -16.77 3.07 7.02
CA VAL A 54 -17.88 3.11 8.01
C VAL A 54 -19.25 2.85 7.35
N GLU A 55 -19.27 2.21 6.19
CA GLU A 55 -20.45 1.85 5.41
C GLU A 55 -20.93 0.43 5.79
N PHE A 56 -21.28 0.22 7.07
CA PHE A 56 -21.56 -1.12 7.62
C PHE A 56 -22.70 -1.85 6.92
N ASP A 57 -23.73 -1.14 6.42
CA ASP A 57 -24.85 -1.75 5.70
C ASP A 57 -24.42 -2.33 4.33
N LYS A 58 -23.44 -1.71 3.66
CA LYS A 58 -22.88 -2.21 2.40
C LYS A 58 -21.98 -3.42 2.64
N ALA A 59 -21.13 -3.35 3.67
CA ALA A 59 -20.28 -4.46 4.10
C ALA A 59 -21.12 -5.70 4.49
N GLU A 60 -22.19 -5.50 5.27
CA GLU A 60 -23.14 -6.56 5.66
C GLU A 60 -23.74 -7.24 4.43
N LYS A 61 -24.22 -6.46 3.45
CA LYS A 61 -24.82 -6.97 2.22
C LYS A 61 -23.83 -7.80 1.40
N LYS A 62 -22.62 -7.28 1.16
CA LYS A 62 -21.59 -7.97 0.35
C LYS A 62 -21.17 -9.32 0.99
N LEU A 63 -21.02 -9.37 2.31
CA LEU A 63 -20.67 -10.60 3.02
C LEU A 63 -21.80 -11.64 2.99
N LYS A 64 -23.06 -11.20 3.10
CA LYS A 64 -24.22 -12.09 2.92
C LYS A 64 -24.34 -12.61 1.48
N ASP A 65 -24.07 -11.78 0.49
CA ASP A 65 -24.03 -12.19 -0.91
C ASP A 65 -22.90 -13.21 -1.16
N ALA A 66 -21.74 -13.04 -0.51
CA ALA A 66 -20.63 -14.01 -0.56
C ALA A 66 -21.03 -15.37 0.04
N LEU A 67 -21.66 -15.38 1.22
CA LEU A 67 -22.17 -16.61 1.85
C LEU A 67 -23.24 -17.29 0.99
N LYS A 68 -24.15 -16.51 0.38
CA LYS A 68 -25.16 -17.04 -0.55
C LYS A 68 -24.54 -17.67 -1.80
N LYS A 69 -23.46 -17.10 -2.33
CA LYS A 69 -22.70 -17.68 -3.44
C LYS A 69 -22.03 -19.00 -3.06
N CYS A 70 -21.55 -19.10 -1.83
CA CYS A 70 -20.97 -20.32 -1.29
C CYS A 70 -22.02 -21.44 -1.20
N GLY A 71 -23.25 -21.16 -0.74
CA GLY A 71 -24.25 -22.22 -0.50
C GLY A 71 -23.74 -23.27 0.50
N ASP A 72 -24.31 -24.47 0.48
CA ASP A 72 -23.99 -25.49 1.50
C ASP A 72 -22.59 -26.12 1.30
N ASP A 73 -22.18 -26.38 0.06
CA ASP A 73 -20.91 -27.08 -0.28
C ASP A 73 -20.08 -26.37 -1.36
N GLY A 74 -20.41 -25.13 -1.72
CA GLY A 74 -19.78 -24.43 -2.84
C GLY A 74 -18.47 -23.72 -2.50
N CYS A 75 -18.18 -23.47 -1.22
CA CYS A 75 -16.92 -22.90 -0.76
C CYS A 75 -16.22 -23.82 0.23
N SER A 76 -14.90 -23.70 0.37
CA SER A 76 -14.16 -24.41 1.38
C SER A 76 -14.59 -23.98 2.79
N PRO A 77 -14.58 -24.90 3.78
CA PRO A 77 -14.99 -24.59 5.16
C PRO A 77 -14.23 -23.42 5.77
N LYS A 78 -12.96 -23.26 5.39
CA LYS A 78 -12.09 -22.14 5.81
C LYS A 78 -12.55 -20.80 5.25
N VAL A 79 -13.03 -20.75 4.00
CA VAL A 79 -13.57 -19.52 3.39
C VAL A 79 -14.91 -19.17 4.02
N VAL A 80 -15.79 -20.15 4.23
CA VAL A 80 -17.07 -19.95 4.94
C VAL A 80 -16.85 -19.43 6.35
N GLY A 81 -15.91 -20.04 7.10
CA GLY A 81 -15.52 -19.56 8.43
C GLY A 81 -15.00 -18.12 8.41
N LYS A 82 -14.15 -17.76 7.44
CA LYS A 82 -13.63 -16.39 7.27
C LYS A 82 -14.75 -15.38 6.99
N LEU A 83 -15.74 -15.74 6.17
CA LEU A 83 -16.87 -14.87 5.85
C LEU A 83 -17.76 -14.59 7.07
N HIS A 84 -18.04 -15.59 7.88
CA HIS A 84 -18.81 -15.42 9.12
C HIS A 84 -18.05 -14.61 10.18
N VAL A 85 -16.72 -14.77 10.31
CA VAL A 85 -15.92 -13.90 11.19
C VAL A 85 -15.97 -12.44 10.72
N ALA A 86 -15.85 -12.20 9.42
CA ALA A 86 -15.95 -10.85 8.85
C ALA A 86 -17.33 -10.23 9.13
N LEU A 87 -18.41 -11.00 8.94
CA LEU A 87 -19.78 -10.52 9.18
C LEU A 87 -20.04 -10.22 10.66
N GLY A 88 -19.52 -11.06 11.56
CA GLY A 88 -19.55 -10.78 13.00
C GLY A 88 -18.77 -9.52 13.39
N THR A 89 -17.66 -9.23 12.70
CA THR A 89 -16.87 -7.99 12.89
C THR A 89 -17.65 -6.75 12.43
N VAL A 90 -18.35 -6.82 11.29
CA VAL A 90 -19.24 -5.75 10.80
C VAL A 90 -20.38 -5.47 11.80
N TYR A 91 -20.99 -6.51 12.36
CA TYR A 91 -22.01 -6.35 13.40
C TYR A 91 -21.45 -5.75 14.68
N GLY A 92 -20.22 -6.10 15.06
CA GLY A 92 -19.50 -5.45 16.16
C GLY A 92 -19.29 -3.96 15.96
N GLY A 93 -18.79 -3.57 14.78
CA GLY A 93 -18.59 -2.16 14.42
C GLY A 93 -19.87 -1.32 14.38
N SER A 94 -21.01 -1.96 14.09
CA SER A 94 -22.35 -1.33 14.13
C SER A 94 -23.07 -1.47 15.47
N ASN A 95 -22.38 -1.90 16.53
CA ASN A 95 -22.90 -2.09 17.90
C ASN A 95 -24.06 -3.11 18.01
N LYS A 96 -24.09 -4.12 17.13
CA LYS A 96 -25.08 -5.22 17.09
C LYS A 96 -24.46 -6.53 17.64
N LEU A 97 -24.04 -6.53 18.90
CA LEU A 97 -23.25 -7.62 19.49
C LEU A 97 -23.94 -8.99 19.52
N ASP A 98 -25.27 -9.03 19.68
CA ASP A 98 -26.02 -10.29 19.64
C ASP A 98 -25.90 -10.97 18.27
N LYS A 99 -26.02 -10.19 17.19
CA LYS A 99 -25.83 -10.68 15.82
C LYS A 99 -24.38 -11.08 15.56
N ALA A 100 -23.41 -10.33 16.13
CA ALA A 100 -22.00 -10.69 16.00
C ALA A 100 -21.71 -12.09 16.58
N LYS A 101 -22.30 -12.39 17.73
CA LYS A 101 -22.18 -13.70 18.39
C LYS A 101 -22.80 -14.83 17.56
N GLU A 102 -23.97 -14.62 16.97
CA GLU A 102 -24.62 -15.61 16.08
C GLU A 102 -23.70 -15.98 14.91
N GLU A 103 -23.10 -14.98 14.25
CA GLU A 103 -22.17 -15.22 13.13
C GLU A 103 -20.90 -15.95 13.57
N PHE A 104 -20.36 -15.63 14.75
CA PHE A 104 -19.19 -16.35 15.27
C PHE A 104 -19.46 -17.82 15.59
N ILE A 105 -20.69 -18.17 15.96
CA ILE A 105 -21.09 -19.57 16.15
C ILE A 105 -21.05 -20.31 14.80
N GLU A 106 -21.59 -19.71 13.74
CA GLU A 106 -21.56 -20.29 12.39
C GLU A 106 -20.13 -20.37 11.84
N ALA A 107 -19.29 -19.37 12.12
CA ALA A 107 -17.87 -19.41 11.76
C ALA A 107 -17.15 -20.62 12.35
N LEU A 108 -17.39 -20.92 13.63
CA LEU A 108 -16.75 -22.03 14.36
C LEU A 108 -17.35 -23.40 14.02
N LYS A 109 -18.60 -23.44 13.56
CA LYS A 109 -19.20 -24.65 12.98
C LYS A 109 -18.59 -24.99 11.63
N ALA A 110 -18.32 -23.98 10.79
CA ALA A 110 -17.71 -24.16 9.48
C ALA A 110 -16.19 -24.43 9.58
N ASP A 111 -15.47 -23.62 10.35
CA ASP A 111 -14.03 -23.76 10.58
C ASP A 111 -13.73 -23.71 12.08
N PRO A 112 -13.47 -24.87 12.72
CA PRO A 112 -13.09 -24.94 14.14
C PRO A 112 -11.78 -24.19 14.46
N SER A 113 -10.98 -23.84 13.46
CA SER A 113 -9.75 -23.06 13.58
C SER A 113 -9.96 -21.56 13.30
N ALA A 114 -11.20 -21.10 13.06
CA ALA A 114 -11.50 -19.69 12.83
C ALA A 114 -11.03 -18.80 13.99
N THR A 115 -10.46 -17.65 13.64
CA THR A 115 -9.95 -16.64 14.58
C THR A 115 -10.51 -15.27 14.23
N LEU A 116 -10.73 -14.42 15.23
CA LEU A 116 -11.11 -13.02 15.00
C LEU A 116 -10.05 -12.26 14.19
N ILE A 117 -10.48 -11.19 13.52
CA ILE A 117 -9.61 -10.28 12.77
C ILE A 117 -8.91 -9.36 13.78
N GLU A 118 -7.64 -9.67 14.10
CA GLU A 118 -6.90 -9.05 15.22
C GLU A 118 -6.85 -7.51 15.18
N SER A 119 -6.84 -6.90 13.99
CA SER A 119 -6.80 -5.44 13.80
C SER A 119 -8.14 -4.75 14.05
N LEU A 120 -9.25 -5.49 14.04
CA LEU A 120 -10.63 -4.95 14.12
C LEU A 120 -11.38 -5.47 15.35
N THR A 121 -10.69 -6.15 16.26
CA THR A 121 -11.28 -6.79 17.44
C THR A 121 -11.35 -5.84 18.63
N THR A 122 -12.54 -5.70 19.21
CA THR A 122 -12.74 -5.00 20.49
C THR A 122 -12.90 -6.00 21.66
N PRO A 123 -12.79 -5.57 22.93
CA PRO A 123 -13.06 -6.43 24.08
C PRO A 123 -14.46 -7.06 24.06
N GLU A 124 -15.45 -6.33 23.54
CA GLU A 124 -16.84 -6.78 23.39
C GLU A 124 -16.94 -7.90 22.36
N LEU A 125 -16.26 -7.77 21.22
CA LEU A 125 -16.19 -8.82 20.20
C LEU A 125 -15.42 -10.04 20.69
N THR A 126 -14.36 -9.84 21.48
CA THR A 126 -13.59 -10.93 22.10
C THR A 126 -14.48 -11.74 23.05
N LYS A 127 -15.27 -11.06 23.89
CA LYS A 127 -16.24 -11.72 24.78
C LYS A 127 -17.29 -12.48 23.96
N ALA A 128 -17.86 -11.86 22.92
CA ALA A 128 -18.85 -12.50 22.06
C ALA A 128 -18.29 -13.77 21.37
N PHE A 129 -17.03 -13.74 20.92
CA PHE A 129 -16.37 -14.88 20.27
C PHE A 129 -16.03 -16.01 21.26
N GLU A 130 -15.59 -15.69 22.48
CA GLU A 130 -15.34 -16.69 23.53
C GLU A 130 -16.65 -17.35 24.00
N GLU A 131 -17.75 -16.60 24.04
CA GLU A 131 -19.08 -17.17 24.28
C GLU A 131 -19.54 -18.05 23.12
N ALA A 132 -19.28 -17.63 21.87
CA ALA A 132 -19.55 -18.45 20.68
C ALA A 132 -18.77 -19.77 20.70
N LYS A 133 -17.49 -19.79 21.12
CA LYS A 133 -16.70 -21.02 21.30
C LYS A 133 -17.31 -21.99 22.31
N LYS A 134 -17.95 -21.48 23.37
CA LYS A 134 -18.64 -22.33 24.36
C LYS A 134 -19.92 -22.93 23.78
N GLN A 135 -20.60 -22.23 22.88
CA GLN A 135 -21.89 -22.61 22.30
C GLN A 135 -21.76 -23.45 21.02
N ALA A 136 -20.68 -23.30 20.25
CA ALA A 136 -20.46 -23.99 18.98
C ALA A 136 -20.11 -25.49 19.10
N LYS A 137 -20.22 -26.11 20.29
CA LYS A 137 -20.03 -27.55 20.46
C LYS A 137 -21.35 -28.32 20.34
N PRO A 138 -21.48 -29.20 19.32
CA PRO A 138 -22.20 -30.46 19.50
C PRO A 138 -21.37 -31.72 19.12
N SER A 139 -21.49 -32.73 20.00
CA SER A 139 -21.42 -34.21 19.84
C SER A 139 -20.18 -34.94 19.25
N LYS A 140 -19.50 -35.71 20.13
CA LYS A 140 -18.51 -36.79 19.85
C LYS A 140 -19.20 -38.07 19.30
N PRO A 141 -18.50 -39.01 18.62
CA PRO A 141 -17.78 -40.13 19.28
C PRO A 141 -16.44 -40.46 18.56
N THR A 142 -15.40 -41.13 19.06
CA THR A 142 -15.12 -42.12 20.13
C THR A 142 -13.63 -42.00 20.50
N GLY A 143 -13.26 -41.87 21.78
CA GLY A 143 -12.43 -42.89 22.44
C GLY A 143 -11.44 -42.22 23.42
N PRO A 144 -10.88 -42.94 24.41
CA PRO A 144 -10.76 -42.50 25.82
C PRO A 144 -9.35 -41.92 26.15
N SER A 145 -9.16 -41.06 27.14
CA SER A 145 -9.41 -41.32 28.57
C SER A 145 -9.84 -40.09 29.38
N LYS A 146 -10.76 -40.35 30.33
CA LYS A 146 -11.32 -39.54 31.43
C LYS A 146 -11.21 -40.48 32.68
N PRO A 147 -11.48 -40.08 33.93
CA PRO A 147 -10.90 -39.05 34.81
C PRO A 147 -10.91 -39.55 36.31
N PRO A 148 -11.37 -38.79 37.33
CA PRO A 148 -10.72 -37.82 38.24
C PRO A 148 -10.77 -38.37 39.71
N PRO A 149 -10.77 -37.56 40.81
CA PRO A 149 -11.91 -36.73 41.19
C PRO A 149 -11.55 -35.34 41.77
N SER A 150 -12.63 -34.60 41.99
CA SER A 150 -12.86 -33.21 42.37
C SER A 150 -12.94 -32.95 43.88
N SER A 151 -12.86 -31.68 44.27
CA SER A 151 -13.65 -31.00 45.32
C SER A 151 -13.33 -29.48 45.22
N GLU A 152 -14.26 -28.54 44.97
CA GLU A 152 -15.28 -27.95 45.89
C GLU A 152 -14.67 -27.66 47.29
N ASP A 153 -14.74 -26.49 47.92
CA ASP A 153 -15.68 -25.35 47.90
C ASP A 153 -15.09 -24.18 48.74
N GLY A 154 -15.56 -22.94 48.52
CA GLY A 154 -15.67 -21.89 49.58
C GLY A 154 -14.51 -20.93 49.94
N GLY A 155 -14.74 -19.63 49.73
CA GLY A 155 -14.69 -18.61 50.80
C GLY A 155 -13.43 -17.74 51.04
N GLU A 156 -13.60 -16.45 50.71
CA GLU A 156 -13.09 -15.23 51.39
C GLU A 156 -11.58 -14.88 51.49
N ASP A 157 -11.28 -13.74 50.86
CA ASP A 157 -10.39 -12.62 51.27
C ASP A 157 -8.89 -12.88 51.53
N GLY A 158 -8.05 -12.32 50.64
CA GLY A 158 -6.60 -12.21 50.81
C GLY A 158 -5.84 -12.29 49.48
N GLY A 159 -5.29 -11.15 49.01
CA GLY A 159 -4.71 -10.96 47.67
C GLY A 159 -3.77 -12.07 47.16
N ASP A 160 -4.19 -12.74 46.08
CA ASP A 160 -3.47 -13.83 45.42
C ASP A 160 -2.29 -13.31 44.58
N LYS A 161 -1.07 -13.75 44.93
CA LYS A 161 0.13 -13.62 44.08
C LYS A 161 0.09 -14.74 43.02
N PRO A 162 0.37 -14.44 41.74
CA PRO A 162 0.54 -15.47 40.70
C PRO A 162 1.54 -16.56 41.12
N GLY A 163 1.19 -17.82 40.86
CA GLY A 163 2.04 -18.97 41.20
C GLY A 163 3.28 -19.11 40.29
N GLY A 164 4.38 -19.62 40.84
CA GLY A 164 5.62 -19.90 40.12
C GLY A 164 6.66 -20.64 40.99
N ASP A 165 7.71 -21.18 40.36
CA ASP A 165 8.83 -21.88 41.02
C ASP A 165 9.74 -20.91 41.80
N LEU A 166 9.63 -19.61 41.52
CA LEU A 166 10.40 -18.55 42.15
C LEU A 166 9.48 -17.55 42.87
N GLU A 167 9.83 -17.20 44.11
CA GLU A 167 9.15 -16.16 44.86
C GLU A 167 9.52 -14.78 44.31
N HIS A 168 8.51 -13.99 43.94
CA HIS A 168 8.67 -12.63 43.42
C HIS A 168 7.72 -11.68 44.14
N THR A 169 8.20 -10.51 44.53
CA THR A 169 7.35 -9.46 45.13
C THR A 169 6.84 -8.54 44.03
N PRO A 170 5.53 -8.52 43.73
CA PRO A 170 4.99 -7.71 42.65
C PRO A 170 5.10 -6.21 42.94
N ILE A 171 5.23 -5.42 41.88
CA ILE A 171 5.14 -3.97 41.96
C ILE A 171 3.67 -3.60 42.14
N ALA A 172 3.35 -2.87 43.21
CA ALA A 172 1.97 -2.53 43.54
C ALA A 172 1.32 -1.62 42.51
N GLU A 173 2.04 -0.62 42.00
CA GLU A 173 1.61 0.36 41.00
C GLU A 173 2.79 1.20 40.49
N GLN A 174 2.61 1.93 39.39
CA GLN A 174 3.60 2.90 38.89
C GLN A 174 2.91 4.11 38.22
N ALA A 175 3.56 5.26 38.20
CA ALA A 175 3.04 6.48 37.57
C ALA A 175 3.18 6.44 36.04
N VAL A 176 2.21 7.04 35.33
CA VAL A 176 2.28 7.27 33.87
C VAL A 176 3.58 7.97 33.51
N ASN A 177 4.18 7.62 32.38
CA ASN A 177 5.47 8.13 31.91
C ASN A 177 6.64 7.86 32.85
N THR A 178 6.57 6.90 33.78
CA THR A 178 7.67 6.56 34.69
C THR A 178 8.12 5.12 34.48
N PRO A 179 9.41 4.82 34.27
CA PRO A 179 9.88 3.46 34.06
C PRO A 179 9.44 2.51 35.18
N VAL A 180 9.11 1.26 34.86
CA VAL A 180 8.67 0.28 35.88
C VAL A 180 9.84 -0.62 36.26
N PRO A 181 10.42 -0.47 37.47
CA PRO A 181 11.53 -1.31 37.91
C PRO A 181 11.01 -2.66 38.39
N VAL A 182 11.44 -3.73 37.72
CA VAL A 182 11.12 -5.12 38.08
C VAL A 182 12.38 -5.82 38.57
N PHE A 183 12.33 -6.43 39.75
CA PHE A 183 13.46 -7.07 40.40
C PHE A 183 13.07 -8.43 41.01
N ILE A 184 13.91 -9.44 40.84
CA ILE A 184 13.75 -10.77 41.45
C ILE A 184 15.04 -11.19 42.14
N GLU A 185 14.93 -11.75 43.34
CA GLU A 185 16.01 -12.48 43.99
C GLU A 185 15.88 -13.96 43.64
N VAL A 186 16.98 -14.56 43.21
CA VAL A 186 17.06 -16.00 42.94
C VAL A 186 17.91 -16.60 44.05
N GLY A 187 17.50 -17.74 44.61
CA GLY A 187 18.25 -18.41 45.68
C GLY A 187 19.71 -18.70 45.29
N ASP A 188 20.60 -18.67 46.28
CA ASP A 188 22.04 -18.90 46.09
C ASP A 188 22.36 -20.32 45.58
N ASP A 189 21.38 -21.22 45.58
CA ASP A 189 21.41 -22.59 45.09
C ASP A 189 21.17 -22.73 43.57
N VAL A 190 20.76 -21.66 42.88
CA VAL A 190 20.50 -21.66 41.44
C VAL A 190 21.57 -20.84 40.69
N THR A 191 22.33 -21.50 39.83
CA THR A 191 23.27 -20.83 38.91
C THR A 191 22.52 -20.20 37.75
N VAL A 192 22.36 -18.87 37.74
CA VAL A 192 21.62 -18.17 36.67
C VAL A 192 22.50 -17.91 35.45
N GLU A 193 22.21 -18.57 34.33
CA GLU A 193 22.80 -18.24 33.02
C GLU A 193 22.11 -17.02 32.40
N LYS A 194 20.77 -16.97 32.47
CA LYS A 194 19.98 -15.89 31.85
C LYS A 194 18.69 -15.59 32.60
N ALA A 195 18.46 -14.32 32.94
CA ALA A 195 17.18 -13.84 33.47
C ALA A 195 16.45 -12.96 32.44
N THR A 196 15.18 -13.26 32.14
CA THR A 196 14.37 -12.56 31.14
C THR A 196 13.04 -12.12 31.72
N LEU A 197 12.75 -10.82 31.61
CA LEU A 197 11.44 -10.25 31.86
C LEU A 197 10.58 -10.32 30.59
N ARG A 198 9.41 -10.94 30.67
CA ARG A 198 8.41 -10.94 29.61
C ARG A 198 7.26 -10.06 30.04
N TYR A 199 7.01 -8.95 29.35
CA TYR A 199 5.95 -8.00 29.70
C TYR A 199 5.06 -7.66 28.51
N LYS A 200 3.86 -7.15 28.81
CA LYS A 200 2.85 -6.75 27.84
C LYS A 200 2.24 -5.42 28.30
N PRO A 201 2.56 -4.31 27.60
CA PRO A 201 1.97 -3.00 27.88
C PRO A 201 0.44 -3.00 27.77
N PHE A 202 -0.20 -2.04 28.44
CA PHE A 202 -1.64 -1.87 28.34
C PHE A 202 -2.04 -1.58 26.88
N GLY A 203 -2.98 -2.35 26.33
CA GLY A 203 -3.44 -2.24 24.94
C GLY A 203 -2.55 -2.90 23.89
N ALA A 204 -1.34 -3.37 24.23
CA ALA A 204 -0.50 -4.10 23.28
C ALA A 204 -1.09 -5.49 22.98
N SER A 205 -0.83 -6.06 21.80
CA SER A 205 -1.23 -7.43 21.45
C SER A 205 -0.13 -8.47 21.71
N LYS A 206 1.14 -8.07 21.60
CA LYS A 206 2.33 -8.94 21.72
C LYS A 206 3.04 -8.79 23.07
N TRP A 207 3.71 -9.85 23.51
CA TRP A 207 4.64 -9.83 24.65
C TRP A 207 6.02 -9.37 24.19
N ILE A 208 6.66 -8.52 24.98
CA ILE A 208 8.01 -7.99 24.76
C ILE A 208 8.97 -8.69 25.73
N SER A 209 10.19 -8.97 25.25
CA SER A 209 11.26 -9.57 26.07
C SER A 209 12.27 -8.51 26.45
N LEU A 210 12.64 -8.46 27.71
CA LEU A 210 13.72 -7.62 28.21
C LEU A 210 14.69 -8.49 29.01
N GLU A 211 15.98 -8.43 28.68
CA GLU A 211 17.01 -9.14 29.42
C GLU A 211 17.29 -8.40 30.74
N MET A 212 17.24 -9.14 31.85
CA MET A 212 17.46 -8.57 33.18
C MET A 212 18.96 -8.51 33.47
N GLN A 213 19.38 -7.49 34.21
CA GLN A 213 20.78 -7.27 34.58
C GLN A 213 21.00 -7.55 36.07
N ARG A 214 22.21 -7.95 36.44
CA ARG A 214 22.54 -8.23 37.85
C ARG A 214 22.46 -6.95 38.69
N VAL A 215 21.67 -6.97 39.76
CA VAL A 215 21.48 -5.85 40.69
C VAL A 215 21.56 -6.38 42.12
N GLY A 216 22.61 -6.02 42.86
CA GLY A 216 22.81 -6.54 44.22
C GLY A 216 22.90 -8.07 44.24
N LYS A 217 21.97 -8.71 44.96
CA LYS A 217 21.86 -10.18 45.07
C LYS A 217 20.89 -10.80 44.05
N GLY A 218 20.25 -10.02 43.19
CA GLY A 218 19.26 -10.51 42.25
C GLY A 218 19.42 -9.94 40.84
N TRP A 219 18.33 -9.94 40.09
CA TRP A 219 18.24 -9.53 38.70
C TRP A 219 17.15 -8.48 38.53
N GLY A 220 17.47 -7.37 37.87
CA GLY A 220 16.57 -6.24 37.68
C GLY A 220 16.50 -5.74 36.25
N ALA A 221 15.33 -5.27 35.82
CA ALA A 221 15.11 -4.58 34.55
C ALA A 221 14.08 -3.46 34.72
N GLU A 222 14.15 -2.43 33.88
CA GLU A 222 13.19 -1.33 33.86
C GLU A 222 12.37 -1.37 32.57
N ILE A 223 11.04 -1.50 32.68
CA ILE A 223 10.14 -1.36 31.53
C ILE A 223 10.18 0.12 31.09
N PRO A 224 10.43 0.41 29.80
CA PRO A 224 10.72 1.77 29.35
C PRO A 224 9.51 2.71 29.42
N CYS A 225 9.77 4.00 29.59
CA CYS A 225 8.74 5.06 29.61
C CYS A 225 7.78 5.04 28.41
N SER A 226 8.26 4.68 27.22
CA SER A 226 7.46 4.61 25.99
C SER A 226 6.29 3.63 26.10
N ASP A 227 6.41 2.64 26.97
CA ASP A 227 5.48 1.53 27.07
C ASP A 227 4.52 1.70 28.26
N VAL A 228 4.59 2.86 28.94
CA VAL A 228 3.80 3.22 30.14
C VAL A 228 3.21 4.63 30.00
N THR A 229 2.89 5.03 28.77
CA THR A 229 2.42 6.39 28.40
C THR A 229 0.94 6.64 28.71
N THR A 230 0.18 5.62 29.10
CA THR A 230 -1.25 5.71 29.44
C THR A 230 -1.56 4.93 30.70
N THR A 231 -2.66 5.29 31.37
CA THR A 231 -3.17 4.54 32.52
C THR A 231 -3.70 3.16 32.09
N GLY A 232 -3.46 2.14 32.89
CA GLY A 232 -3.91 0.76 32.66
C GLY A 232 -2.93 -0.30 33.18
N ASP A 233 -3.28 -1.57 33.08
CA ASP A 233 -2.46 -2.68 33.59
C ASP A 233 -1.33 -3.05 32.62
N ILE A 234 -0.10 -3.10 33.12
CA ILE A 234 0.98 -3.87 32.51
C ILE A 234 0.95 -5.28 33.08
N LYS A 235 1.07 -6.27 32.20
CA LYS A 235 1.19 -7.68 32.59
C LYS A 235 2.63 -8.14 32.41
N TYR A 236 3.19 -8.88 33.37
CA TYR A 236 4.53 -9.45 33.20
C TYR A 236 4.70 -10.80 33.91
N TYR A 237 5.72 -11.55 33.50
CA TYR A 237 6.26 -12.72 34.21
C TYR A 237 7.77 -12.80 33.97
N ILE A 238 8.47 -13.52 34.84
CA ILE A 238 9.94 -13.62 34.80
C ILE A 238 10.32 -15.07 34.51
N VAL A 239 11.32 -15.25 33.65
CA VAL A 239 11.91 -16.56 33.33
C VAL A 239 13.40 -16.50 33.65
N VAL A 240 13.85 -17.41 34.51
CA VAL A 240 15.25 -17.62 34.85
C VAL A 240 15.70 -18.94 34.26
N THR A 241 16.74 -18.91 33.44
CA THR A 241 17.38 -20.10 32.86
C THR A 241 18.68 -20.37 33.62
N ASP A 242 18.84 -21.60 34.10
CA ASP A 242 20.08 -22.04 34.73
C ASP A 242 21.13 -22.53 33.73
N ASP A 243 22.31 -22.91 34.22
CA ASP A 243 23.42 -23.45 33.39
C ASP A 243 23.15 -24.85 32.80
N GLY A 244 22.13 -25.55 33.31
CA GLY A 244 21.59 -26.80 32.75
C GLY A 244 20.54 -26.59 31.66
N GLY A 245 20.09 -25.36 31.44
CA GLY A 245 19.02 -25.00 30.51
C GLY A 245 17.61 -25.16 31.07
N GLU A 246 17.44 -25.47 32.36
CA GLU A 246 16.16 -25.53 33.04
C GLU A 246 15.58 -24.12 33.24
N GLN A 247 14.26 -23.97 33.10
CA GLN A 247 13.57 -22.68 33.21
C GLN A 247 12.69 -22.61 34.44
N LEU A 248 13.12 -21.82 35.42
CA LEU A 248 12.34 -21.46 36.60
C LEU A 248 11.54 -20.18 36.32
N LYS A 249 10.29 -20.11 36.78
CA LYS A 249 9.40 -18.98 36.46
C LYS A 249 8.79 -18.34 37.70
N ALA A 250 8.70 -17.01 37.67
CA ALA A 250 7.79 -16.27 38.54
C ALA A 250 6.62 -15.76 37.69
N GLY A 251 5.43 -16.34 37.91
CA GLY A 251 4.25 -16.11 37.09
C GLY A 251 4.34 -16.77 35.70
N SER A 252 3.30 -16.61 34.89
CA SER A 252 3.27 -17.17 33.53
C SER A 252 2.47 -16.30 32.55
N GLN A 253 2.49 -16.65 31.27
CA GLN A 253 1.63 -15.99 30.28
C GLN A 253 0.13 -16.15 30.58
N LYS A 254 -0.27 -17.26 31.22
CA LYS A 254 -1.68 -17.54 31.59
C LYS A 254 -2.06 -16.91 32.92
N ASP A 255 -1.09 -16.74 33.81
CA ASP A 255 -1.24 -16.13 35.14
C ASP A 255 -0.11 -15.12 35.40
N PRO A 256 -0.17 -13.92 34.78
CA PRO A 256 0.89 -12.93 34.90
C PRO A 256 0.68 -11.99 36.09
N TYR A 257 1.78 -11.46 36.61
CA TYR A 257 1.76 -10.31 37.51
C TYR A 257 1.19 -9.08 36.80
N ARG A 258 0.58 -8.18 37.59
CA ARG A 258 -0.05 -6.96 37.11
C ARG A 258 0.51 -5.75 37.85
N VAL A 259 0.84 -4.71 37.10
CA VAL A 259 1.21 -3.40 37.63
C VAL A 259 0.21 -2.38 37.08
N PRO A 260 -0.69 -1.83 37.90
CA PRO A 260 -1.54 -0.71 37.54
C PRO A 260 -0.69 0.54 37.27
N ILE A 261 -0.83 1.13 36.09
CA ILE A 261 -0.26 2.44 35.77
C ILE A 261 -1.30 3.52 36.07
N LYS A 262 -0.97 4.41 37.02
CA LYS A 262 -1.87 5.47 37.53
C LYS A 262 -1.29 6.87 37.27
N ARG A 263 -2.12 7.91 37.38
CA ARG A 263 -1.66 9.31 37.28
C ARG A 263 -0.94 9.78 38.54
N GLU A 264 -1.47 9.38 39.69
CA GLU A 264 -0.91 9.62 41.02
C GLU A 264 -0.80 8.27 41.73
N LEU A 265 0.26 8.10 42.52
CA LEU A 265 0.47 6.89 43.31
C LEU A 265 -0.17 7.06 44.70
N GLU A 266 -0.77 5.99 45.19
CA GLU A 266 -1.28 5.86 46.56
C GLU A 266 -0.20 5.32 47.52
N GLY A 267 0.79 4.58 46.99
CA GLY A 267 1.91 4.02 47.75
C GLY A 267 3.28 4.64 47.45
N ASP A 268 4.33 4.01 48.00
CA ASP A 268 5.72 4.42 47.78
C ASP A 268 6.17 4.20 46.32
N GLU A 269 7.03 5.09 45.82
CA GLU A 269 7.59 4.98 44.46
C GLU A 269 8.48 3.74 44.33
N PRO A 270 8.17 2.79 43.41
CA PRO A 270 8.98 1.59 43.25
C PRO A 270 10.40 1.91 42.79
N SER A 271 11.39 1.17 43.29
CA SER A 271 12.78 1.28 42.86
C SER A 271 13.50 -0.07 42.81
N LEU A 272 14.58 -0.14 42.02
CA LEU A 272 15.50 -1.27 42.11
C LEU A 272 16.33 -1.19 43.41
N PRO A 273 16.74 -2.33 44.01
CA PRO A 273 17.54 -2.32 45.22
C PRO A 273 18.80 -1.46 45.12
N GLY A 274 18.99 -0.57 46.09
CA GLY A 274 20.14 0.35 46.14
C GLY A 274 20.09 1.51 45.13
N LYS A 275 19.01 1.67 44.36
CA LYS A 275 18.80 2.80 43.44
C LYS A 275 17.68 3.71 43.91
N LYS A 276 17.77 4.98 43.53
CA LYS A 276 16.64 5.93 43.70
C LYS A 276 15.50 5.54 42.74
N PRO A 277 14.23 5.83 43.09
CA PRO A 277 13.11 5.63 42.17
C PRO A 277 13.37 6.28 40.81
N PRO A 278 12.96 5.64 39.70
CA PRO A 278 13.16 6.19 38.38
C PRO A 278 12.31 7.46 38.22
N ARG A 279 12.88 8.49 37.59
CA ARG A 279 12.17 9.76 37.38
C ARG A 279 11.14 9.61 36.28
N GLN A 280 9.99 10.26 36.45
CA GLN A 280 9.02 10.42 35.38
C GLN A 280 9.71 11.07 34.17
N CYS A 281 9.63 10.41 33.03
CA CYS A 281 10.07 10.96 31.76
C CYS A 281 9.31 12.25 31.48
N LYS A 282 10.02 13.26 30.98
CA LYS A 282 9.43 14.57 30.68
C LYS A 282 8.23 14.37 29.78
N ALA A 283 7.04 14.62 30.32
CA ALA A 283 5.87 14.87 29.52
C ALA A 283 6.17 16.10 28.64
N LYS A 284 5.78 16.06 27.37
CA LYS A 284 5.50 17.30 26.67
C LYS A 284 4.32 17.93 27.42
N GLU A 285 4.66 18.94 28.23
CA GLU A 285 3.77 19.87 28.96
C GLU A 285 3.29 19.39 30.34
N ASP A 286 3.72 20.09 31.39
CA ASP A 286 2.85 20.72 32.40
C ASP A 286 3.68 21.35 33.54
N CYS A 287 4.03 22.63 33.39
CA CYS A 287 4.23 23.54 34.51
C CYS A 287 4.01 24.98 34.01
N PRO A 288 2.80 25.52 34.13
CA PRO A 288 2.47 26.87 33.68
C PRO A 288 3.35 27.93 34.40
N PRO A 289 3.90 28.91 33.67
CA PRO A 289 4.66 29.99 34.29
C PRO A 289 3.74 30.88 35.15
N GLY A 290 4.01 30.98 36.47
CA GLY A 290 3.36 31.96 37.35
C GLY A 290 3.05 31.54 38.80
N LEU A 291 3.24 30.28 39.19
CA LEU A 291 2.97 29.82 40.56
C LEU A 291 4.24 29.88 41.45
N PRO A 292 4.20 30.54 42.63
CA PRO A 292 5.32 30.56 43.57
C PRO A 292 5.50 29.18 44.21
N GLY A 293 6.61 28.50 43.94
CA GLY A 293 6.93 27.20 44.57
C GLY A 293 7.78 26.25 43.72
N CYS A 294 7.90 26.46 42.40
CA CYS A 294 8.79 25.66 41.57
C CYS A 294 10.23 26.19 41.69
N GLU A 295 11.11 25.40 42.30
CA GLU A 295 12.49 25.78 42.57
C GLU A 295 13.29 26.03 41.28
N LYS A 296 14.01 27.15 41.29
CA LYS A 296 14.97 27.56 40.26
C LYS A 296 16.16 26.61 40.25
N THR A 297 16.49 26.03 39.11
CA THR A 297 17.87 25.62 38.83
C THR A 297 18.36 26.19 37.51
N SER A 298 19.27 27.14 37.70
CA SER A 298 20.04 27.95 36.78
C SER A 298 20.88 27.16 35.77
N LYS A 299 20.95 27.68 34.54
CA LYS A 299 22.21 28.13 33.91
C LYS A 299 21.88 29.29 32.97
N GLU A 300 22.42 30.47 33.28
CA GLU A 300 22.32 31.67 32.45
C GLU A 300 23.04 31.43 31.11
N GLU A 301 22.28 31.32 30.03
CA GLU A 301 22.77 31.68 28.70
C GLU A 301 22.51 33.17 28.49
N LYS A 302 23.56 33.94 28.16
CA LYS A 302 23.43 35.37 27.85
C LYS A 302 22.53 35.52 26.62
N ARG A 303 21.31 36.01 26.81
CA ARG A 303 20.36 36.39 25.76
C ARG A 303 20.19 37.91 25.69
N GLY A 304 19.68 38.40 24.57
CA GLY A 304 19.51 39.81 24.30
C GLY A 304 18.39 40.45 25.13
N GLU A 305 18.25 41.78 25.02
CA GLU A 305 17.33 42.57 25.84
C GLU A 305 15.94 42.75 25.20
N LYS A 306 15.74 42.30 23.96
CA LYS A 306 14.49 42.53 23.21
C LYS A 306 13.35 41.65 23.75
N GLY A 307 12.31 42.31 24.26
CA GLY A 307 11.12 41.66 24.80
C GLY A 307 10.17 41.12 23.74
N TRP A 308 9.11 40.46 24.19
CA TRP A 308 8.09 39.86 23.34
C TRP A 308 7.46 40.89 22.37
N GLY A 309 7.33 40.51 21.09
CA GLY A 309 6.82 41.37 20.00
C GLY A 309 7.84 42.36 19.40
N ALA A 310 9.06 42.45 19.96
CA ALA A 310 10.11 43.28 19.38
C ALA A 310 10.67 42.65 18.09
N THR A 311 11.07 43.49 17.14
CA THR A 311 11.67 43.04 15.88
C THR A 311 13.05 42.45 16.09
N CYS A 312 13.31 41.28 15.51
CA CYS A 312 14.56 40.54 15.64
C CYS A 312 14.97 39.92 14.30
N GLU A 313 16.25 39.61 14.14
CA GLU A 313 16.76 38.81 13.03
C GLU A 313 17.25 37.43 13.51
N ALA A 314 17.71 37.33 14.77
CA ALA A 314 18.15 36.07 15.37
C ALA A 314 17.71 35.89 16.85
N ASP A 315 17.71 34.64 17.32
CA ASP A 315 17.25 34.26 18.68
C ASP A 315 18.07 34.89 19.80
N GLN A 316 19.35 35.13 19.56
CA GLN A 316 20.26 35.72 20.53
C GLN A 316 19.91 37.18 20.84
N GLU A 317 19.11 37.85 19.99
CA GLU A 317 18.66 39.22 20.23
C GLU A 317 17.48 39.31 21.20
N CYS A 318 16.72 38.22 21.35
CA CYS A 318 15.51 38.15 22.16
C CYS A 318 15.83 37.77 23.62
N GLN A 319 14.98 38.19 24.57
CA GLN A 319 15.12 37.83 25.98
C GLN A 319 15.09 36.32 26.22
N ALA A 320 15.64 35.91 27.36
CA ALA A 320 15.66 34.51 27.77
C ALA A 320 14.25 33.91 27.79
N GLY A 321 14.03 32.89 26.93
CA GLY A 321 12.72 32.27 26.72
C GLY A 321 12.02 32.62 25.41
N LEU A 322 12.53 33.61 24.64
CA LEU A 322 11.90 34.09 23.41
C LEU A 322 12.73 33.81 22.16
N ILE A 323 12.17 33.18 21.14
CA ILE A 323 12.84 32.94 19.85
C ILE A 323 12.41 33.99 18.82
N CYS A 324 13.29 34.28 17.86
CA CYS A 324 12.97 35.08 16.72
C CYS A 324 12.19 34.26 15.70
N GLN A 325 10.88 34.50 15.66
CA GLN A 325 9.93 33.82 14.80
C GLN A 325 9.19 34.87 13.97
N ASN A 326 9.19 34.71 12.65
CA ASN A 326 8.57 35.65 11.70
C ASN A 326 9.06 37.11 11.86
N GLY A 327 10.30 37.31 12.30
CA GLY A 327 10.89 38.64 12.51
C GLY A 327 10.48 39.33 13.81
N GLN A 328 9.83 38.61 14.74
CA GLN A 328 9.44 39.10 16.05
C GLN A 328 9.85 38.12 17.17
N CYS A 329 10.20 38.64 18.34
CA CYS A 329 10.50 37.83 19.51
C CYS A 329 9.21 37.23 20.07
N GLU A 330 9.04 35.91 19.97
CA GLU A 330 7.87 35.17 20.41
C GLU A 330 8.26 34.02 21.36
N GLU A 331 7.33 33.54 22.18
CA GLU A 331 7.58 32.38 23.04
C GLU A 331 7.66 31.09 22.21
N GLY A 332 8.79 30.38 22.29
CA GLY A 332 8.98 29.13 21.57
C GLY A 332 10.31 28.44 21.86
N LYS A 333 10.43 27.17 21.47
CA LYS A 333 11.69 26.40 21.49
C LYS A 333 11.98 25.85 20.10
N ARG A 334 13.18 26.09 19.58
CA ARG A 334 13.76 25.28 18.50
C ARG A 334 14.37 24.01 19.12
N GLU A 335 14.06 22.84 18.57
CA GLU A 335 14.73 21.59 18.95
C GLU A 335 16.06 21.52 18.19
N GLY A 336 17.20 21.64 18.89
CA GLY A 336 18.55 21.47 18.34
C GLY A 336 19.45 22.70 18.54
N GLY A 337 20.64 22.49 19.10
CA GLY A 337 21.69 23.51 19.20
C GLY A 337 22.42 23.69 17.87
N ASP A 338 22.80 24.95 17.60
CA ASP A 338 23.70 25.44 16.55
C ASP A 338 23.87 24.56 15.30
N GLU A 339 22.92 24.65 14.36
CA GLU A 339 23.19 24.78 12.93
C GLU A 339 22.14 25.75 12.35
N GLY A 340 22.50 26.47 11.28
CA GLY A 340 21.72 27.56 10.67
C GLY A 340 20.28 27.21 10.23
N PRO A 341 19.58 28.14 9.55
CA PRO A 341 18.13 28.17 9.52
C PRO A 341 17.53 26.93 8.84
N GLU A 342 16.92 26.03 9.61
CA GLU A 342 15.91 25.10 9.08
C GLU A 342 14.54 25.82 9.06
N PRO A 343 13.86 25.89 7.91
CA PRO A 343 12.53 26.49 7.82
C PRO A 343 11.45 25.58 8.42
N ALA A 344 10.40 26.25 8.90
CA ALA A 344 9.27 25.75 9.68
C ALA A 344 8.51 24.51 9.15
N GLY A 345 8.05 23.68 10.10
CA GLY A 345 6.78 22.95 10.02
C GLY A 345 6.88 21.43 9.92
N LYS A 346 5.89 20.71 10.46
CA LYS A 346 5.54 19.37 9.97
C LYS A 346 5.35 19.51 8.45
N GLY A 347 6.38 19.16 7.68
CA GLY A 347 6.45 19.47 6.25
C GLY A 347 5.21 18.98 5.51
N LYS A 348 4.72 19.81 4.59
CA LYS A 348 3.63 19.49 3.68
C LYS A 348 4.07 18.33 2.80
N LYS A 349 3.47 17.15 3.01
CA LYS A 349 3.91 15.91 2.39
C LYS A 349 3.17 15.61 1.08
N ASN A 350 2.11 16.35 0.79
CA ASN A 350 1.24 16.07 -0.34
C ASN A 350 1.45 17.17 -1.39
N ILE A 351 1.66 16.75 -2.63
CA ILE A 351 1.87 17.62 -3.77
C ILE A 351 0.84 17.26 -4.83
N ILE A 352 -0.01 18.21 -5.20
CA ILE A 352 -0.89 18.08 -6.36
C ILE A 352 -0.32 18.88 -7.54
N GLY A 353 -0.53 18.41 -8.76
CA GLY A 353 -0.02 19.07 -9.95
C GLY A 353 -0.98 19.02 -11.12
N LEU A 354 -0.82 19.98 -12.03
CA LEU A 354 -1.39 19.96 -13.37
C LEU A 354 -0.25 20.11 -14.36
N GLY A 355 -0.19 19.29 -15.39
CA GLY A 355 0.95 19.28 -16.31
C GLY A 355 0.59 18.99 -17.75
N GLY A 356 1.45 19.47 -18.64
CA GLY A 356 1.47 19.12 -20.06
C GLY A 356 2.66 18.21 -20.36
N GLN A 357 2.45 17.20 -21.20
CA GLN A 357 3.47 16.29 -21.70
C GLN A 357 3.48 16.31 -23.23
N LEU A 358 4.66 16.28 -23.84
CA LEU A 358 4.85 16.04 -25.27
C LEU A 358 5.36 14.62 -25.46
N ASP A 359 4.82 13.85 -26.40
CA ASP A 359 5.29 12.49 -26.66
C ASP A 359 6.16 12.46 -27.93
N LEU A 360 7.41 12.00 -27.79
CA LEU A 360 8.34 11.77 -28.90
C LEU A 360 8.60 10.27 -29.01
N MET A 361 8.02 9.61 -29.99
CA MET A 361 8.17 8.16 -30.16
C MET A 361 9.37 7.86 -31.06
N LEU A 362 10.23 6.93 -30.63
CA LEU A 362 11.30 6.37 -31.44
C LEU A 362 10.69 5.34 -32.40
N ILE A 363 10.73 5.68 -33.68
CA ILE A 363 10.25 4.88 -34.80
C ILE A 363 11.44 4.08 -35.34
N SER A 364 11.25 2.79 -35.54
CA SER A 364 12.28 1.91 -36.11
C SER A 364 12.25 1.98 -37.62
N SER A 365 13.42 1.87 -38.26
CA SER A 365 13.46 1.65 -39.71
C SER A 365 12.73 0.36 -40.05
N ALA A 366 11.84 0.42 -41.03
CA ALA A 366 11.06 -0.71 -41.48
C ALA A 366 10.77 -0.57 -42.97
N GLU A 367 10.67 -1.71 -43.65
CA GLU A 367 10.17 -1.80 -45.02
C GLU A 367 8.77 -2.43 -44.99
N ASN A 368 8.02 -2.20 -46.06
CA ASN A 368 6.66 -2.69 -46.26
C ASN A 368 5.66 -2.25 -45.17
N VAL A 369 5.78 -1.02 -44.67
CA VAL A 369 4.96 -0.53 -43.53
C VAL A 369 3.47 -0.38 -43.85
N CYS A 370 3.12 -0.18 -45.13
CA CYS A 370 1.73 -0.09 -45.57
C CYS A 370 1.26 -1.30 -46.39
N SER A 371 2.01 -2.41 -46.39
CA SER A 371 1.58 -3.63 -47.10
C SER A 371 0.51 -4.45 -46.37
N GLY A 372 0.22 -4.10 -45.12
CA GLY A 372 -0.67 -4.88 -44.25
C GLY A 372 0.00 -6.10 -43.59
N GLU A 373 1.21 -6.48 -44.03
CA GLU A 373 2.00 -7.55 -43.40
C GLU A 373 2.54 -7.14 -42.01
N ASN A 374 2.70 -5.84 -41.78
CA ASN A 374 3.12 -5.29 -40.50
C ASN A 374 1.92 -4.76 -39.72
N ASP A 375 1.50 -5.51 -38.71
CA ASP A 375 0.34 -5.19 -37.86
C ASP A 375 0.57 -4.03 -36.89
N THR A 376 1.79 -3.49 -36.84
CA THR A 376 2.15 -2.35 -35.98
C THR A 376 1.93 -0.99 -36.64
N TYR A 377 1.50 -0.96 -37.91
CA TYR A 377 1.25 0.25 -38.67
C TYR A 377 -0.20 0.36 -39.16
N TYR A 378 -0.75 1.57 -39.07
CA TYR A 378 -1.94 1.97 -39.81
C TYR A 378 -1.58 3.07 -40.80
N CYS A 379 -1.96 2.90 -42.07
CA CYS A 379 -1.69 3.89 -43.10
C CYS A 379 -2.96 4.63 -43.50
N PHE A 380 -2.83 5.94 -43.64
CA PHE A 380 -3.91 6.84 -44.05
C PHE A 380 -3.45 7.65 -45.26
N HIS A 381 -4.37 8.08 -46.10
CA HIS A 381 -4.02 9.04 -47.14
C HIS A 381 -3.56 10.35 -46.51
N ALA A 382 -2.44 10.90 -47.01
CA ALA A 382 -1.75 12.01 -46.38
C ALA A 382 -2.69 13.18 -46.02
N GLY A 383 -2.68 13.59 -44.75
CA GLY A 383 -3.50 14.69 -44.25
C GLY A 383 -5.00 14.42 -44.15
N THR A 384 -5.43 13.16 -44.26
CA THR A 384 -6.84 12.76 -44.17
C THR A 384 -7.07 11.71 -43.08
N THR A 385 -8.34 11.37 -42.85
CA THR A 385 -8.73 10.23 -41.98
C THR A 385 -9.07 8.98 -42.79
N ASP A 386 -8.91 9.03 -44.12
CA ASP A 386 -9.22 7.92 -45.02
C ASP A 386 -8.13 6.87 -44.89
N ARG A 387 -8.52 5.64 -44.54
CA ARG A 387 -7.57 4.53 -44.40
C ARG A 387 -7.09 4.07 -45.77
N PHE A 388 -5.84 3.66 -45.83
CA PHE A 388 -5.27 3.03 -47.02
C PHE A 388 -5.45 1.51 -46.93
N PHE A 389 -6.17 0.96 -47.91
CA PHE A 389 -6.42 -0.48 -48.08
C PHE A 389 -5.87 -1.01 -49.42
N GLY A 390 -4.80 -0.40 -49.92
CA GLY A 390 -4.18 -0.80 -51.16
C GLY A 390 -3.22 -1.98 -51.01
N ASP A 391 -2.59 -2.38 -52.10
CA ASP A 391 -1.68 -3.52 -52.16
C ASP A 391 -0.35 -3.09 -52.81
N PRO A 392 0.56 -2.52 -51.99
CA PRO A 392 1.80 -1.95 -52.46
C PRO A 392 2.70 -2.99 -53.15
N ILE A 393 3.21 -2.65 -54.32
CA ILE A 393 4.29 -3.39 -54.97
C ILE A 393 5.65 -2.97 -54.42
N SER A 394 6.62 -3.89 -54.46
CA SER A 394 8.01 -3.57 -54.15
C SER A 394 8.60 -2.68 -55.25
N ALA A 395 8.86 -1.42 -54.91
CA ALA A 395 9.54 -0.45 -55.76
C ALA A 395 10.67 0.24 -54.98
N THR A 396 11.81 0.45 -55.63
CA THR A 396 13.01 1.01 -54.97
C THR A 396 12.72 2.37 -54.35
N GLY A 397 13.00 2.52 -53.05
CA GLY A 397 12.81 3.78 -52.33
C GLY A 397 11.36 4.07 -51.91
N THR A 398 10.47 3.09 -52.00
CA THR A 398 9.05 3.23 -51.60
C THR A 398 8.71 2.26 -50.48
N ASN A 399 7.61 2.54 -49.76
CA ASN A 399 7.07 1.72 -48.67
C ASN A 399 8.07 1.39 -47.55
N GLY A 400 9.14 2.16 -47.45
CA GLY A 400 10.16 2.06 -46.41
C GLY A 400 10.26 3.36 -45.65
N ILE A 401 10.50 3.25 -44.34
CA ILE A 401 10.71 4.40 -43.47
C ILE A 401 12.10 4.35 -42.86
N GLN A 402 12.70 5.52 -42.71
CA GLN A 402 13.92 5.70 -41.95
C GLN A 402 13.56 5.94 -40.48
N GLY A 403 14.16 5.17 -39.57
CA GLY A 403 13.93 5.31 -38.14
C GLY A 403 14.40 6.67 -37.59
N GLY A 404 13.79 7.09 -36.48
CA GLY A 404 14.01 8.40 -35.86
C GLY A 404 12.94 8.75 -34.84
N PHE A 405 12.98 9.97 -34.32
CA PHE A 405 11.92 10.46 -33.43
C PHE A 405 10.78 11.09 -34.23
N GLY A 406 9.58 10.56 -34.05
CA GLY A 406 8.33 11.16 -34.54
C GLY A 406 7.56 11.85 -33.42
N LEU A 407 6.90 12.97 -33.76
CA LEU A 407 5.93 13.59 -32.86
C LEU A 407 4.73 12.63 -32.70
N ALA A 408 4.42 12.28 -31.45
CA ALA A 408 3.45 11.25 -31.12
C ALA A 408 2.27 11.80 -30.29
N GLY A 409 2.02 13.10 -30.43
CA GLY A 409 0.98 13.83 -29.72
C GLY A 409 1.44 14.42 -28.38
N GLY A 410 0.47 14.66 -27.51
CA GLY A 410 0.71 15.22 -26.18
C GLY A 410 -0.37 14.82 -25.18
N ARG A 411 -0.16 15.21 -23.92
CA ARG A 411 -1.07 14.89 -22.82
C ARG A 411 -1.26 16.06 -21.88
N ALA A 412 -2.45 16.15 -21.33
CA ALA A 412 -2.74 16.99 -20.17
C ALA A 412 -3.09 16.07 -19.00
N PHE A 413 -2.49 16.28 -17.83
CA PHE A 413 -2.68 15.40 -16.68
C PHE A 413 -2.77 16.15 -15.36
N ALA A 414 -3.49 15.56 -14.42
CA ALA A 414 -3.40 15.86 -13.00
C ALA A 414 -2.49 14.84 -12.31
N SER A 415 -1.73 15.28 -11.32
CA SER A 415 -0.88 14.42 -10.50
C SER A 415 -1.15 14.62 -9.01
N TYR A 416 -0.91 13.56 -8.25
CA TYR A 416 -0.84 13.60 -6.80
C TYR A 416 0.37 12.78 -6.37
N ASP A 417 1.29 13.40 -5.64
CA ASP A 417 2.49 12.80 -5.10
C ASP A 417 2.51 12.98 -3.59
N ARG A 418 2.95 11.95 -2.88
CA ARG A 418 3.07 11.98 -1.44
C ARG A 418 4.45 11.51 -1.01
N GLU A 419 5.10 12.34 -0.20
CA GLU A 419 6.32 12.00 0.51
C GLU A 419 5.98 11.17 1.76
N PHE A 420 6.69 10.07 1.98
CA PHE A 420 6.43 9.19 3.12
C PHE A 420 7.59 9.12 4.11
N ALA A 421 8.83 9.15 3.60
CA ALA A 421 10.03 8.95 4.43
C ALA A 421 11.20 9.79 3.94
N LYS A 422 12.00 10.30 4.89
CA LYS A 422 13.36 10.76 4.61
C LYS A 422 14.26 9.53 4.48
N ALA A 423 15.14 9.52 3.48
CA ALA A 423 16.07 8.43 3.22
C ALA A 423 17.43 9.01 2.81
N GLY A 424 18.40 8.91 3.72
CA GLY A 424 19.72 9.53 3.55
C GLY A 424 19.61 11.05 3.36
N PRO A 425 20.32 11.63 2.38
CA PRO A 425 20.25 13.07 2.09
C PRO A 425 18.99 13.47 1.30
N GLY A 426 18.00 12.59 1.16
CA GLY A 426 16.85 12.77 0.28
C GLY A 426 15.53 12.32 0.90
N ALA A 427 14.50 12.29 0.08
CA ALA A 427 13.17 11.87 0.47
C ALA A 427 12.56 10.92 -0.57
N PHE A 428 11.78 9.96 -0.09
CA PHE A 428 11.08 8.99 -0.92
C PHE A 428 9.58 9.22 -0.87
N GLY A 429 8.94 9.05 -2.02
CA GLY A 429 7.50 9.15 -2.16
C GLY A 429 6.95 8.32 -3.30
N ALA A 430 5.64 8.34 -3.41
CA ALA A 430 4.91 7.73 -4.52
C ALA A 430 3.77 8.64 -4.94
N GLY A 431 3.32 8.47 -6.16
CA GLY A 431 2.27 9.28 -6.72
C GLY A 431 1.54 8.61 -7.85
N VAL A 432 0.50 9.30 -8.30
CA VAL A 432 -0.38 8.89 -9.38
C VAL A 432 -0.52 10.02 -10.38
N ARG A 433 -0.66 9.68 -11.66
CA ARG A 433 -1.05 10.61 -12.72
C ARG A 433 -2.27 10.09 -13.43
N PHE A 434 -3.19 11.00 -13.73
CA PHE A 434 -4.32 10.73 -14.58
C PHE A 434 -4.45 11.85 -15.60
N GLY A 435 -4.64 11.50 -16.86
CA GLY A 435 -4.68 12.49 -17.93
C GLY A 435 -5.38 12.01 -19.19
N ILE A 436 -5.47 12.93 -20.13
CA ILE A 436 -6.01 12.73 -21.47
C ILE A 436 -4.89 12.89 -22.49
N ALA A 437 -4.89 12.04 -23.50
CA ALA A 437 -3.94 12.08 -24.62
C ALA A 437 -4.61 12.65 -25.88
N PHE A 438 -3.86 13.39 -26.68
CA PHE A 438 -4.31 13.99 -27.94
C PHE A 438 -3.22 13.86 -29.02
N GLY A 439 -3.62 13.89 -30.29
CA GLY A 439 -2.69 13.76 -31.42
C GLY A 439 -2.31 12.32 -31.79
N GLY A 440 -3.11 11.33 -31.38
CA GLY A 440 -2.96 9.94 -31.81
C GLY A 440 -3.39 9.69 -33.26
N HIS A 441 -3.35 8.44 -33.71
CA HIS A 441 -3.78 8.04 -35.05
C HIS A 441 -5.29 8.33 -35.27
N PRO A 442 -5.70 8.67 -36.51
CA PRO A 442 -7.10 8.95 -36.82
C PRO A 442 -8.04 7.78 -36.48
N SER A 443 -9.28 8.10 -36.12
CA SER A 443 -10.36 7.12 -36.05
C SER A 443 -10.96 6.90 -37.44
N SER A 444 -11.25 5.65 -37.77
CA SER A 444 -12.02 5.26 -38.94
C SER A 444 -12.85 4.03 -38.59
N ASP A 445 -14.14 4.06 -38.96
CA ASP A 445 -15.08 2.96 -38.83
C ASP A 445 -15.10 2.06 -40.07
N GLU A 446 -14.23 2.36 -41.05
CA GLU A 446 -14.12 1.63 -42.30
C GLU A 446 -13.52 0.25 -42.06
N GLN A 447 -14.31 -0.77 -42.38
CA GLN A 447 -13.89 -2.16 -42.29
C GLN A 447 -12.88 -2.47 -43.40
N PRO A 448 -11.79 -3.20 -43.09
CA PRO A 448 -10.90 -3.73 -44.12
C PRO A 448 -11.69 -4.48 -45.19
N PRO A 449 -11.52 -4.16 -46.49
CA PRO A 449 -12.22 -4.85 -47.58
C PRO A 449 -11.74 -6.30 -47.74
N ASN A 450 -10.55 -6.61 -47.25
CA ASN A 450 -9.92 -7.92 -47.34
C ASN A 450 -9.07 -8.21 -46.09
N ALA A 451 -8.54 -9.45 -46.00
CA ALA A 451 -7.73 -9.89 -44.88
C ALA A 451 -6.30 -9.33 -44.87
N LEU A 452 -5.90 -8.56 -45.88
CA LEU A 452 -4.55 -7.98 -45.98
C LEU A 452 -4.32 -6.92 -44.90
N HIS A 453 -5.36 -6.18 -44.52
CA HIS A 453 -5.24 -5.06 -43.59
C HIS A 453 -5.81 -5.37 -42.21
N PRO A 454 -5.07 -5.07 -41.12
CA PRO A 454 -5.56 -5.30 -39.77
C PRO A 454 -6.77 -4.43 -39.45
N GLN A 455 -7.65 -4.96 -38.60
CA GLN A 455 -8.72 -4.18 -37.98
C GLN A 455 -8.12 -3.07 -37.12
N MET A 456 -8.65 -1.86 -37.26
CA MET A 456 -8.14 -0.72 -36.53
C MET A 456 -8.68 -0.73 -35.10
N VAL A 457 -7.81 -0.53 -34.11
CA VAL A 457 -8.24 -0.22 -32.75
C VAL A 457 -8.21 1.29 -32.56
N ALA A 458 -9.32 1.87 -32.12
CA ALA A 458 -9.40 3.29 -31.80
C ALA A 458 -8.29 3.72 -30.83
N PHE A 459 -7.84 4.97 -30.97
CA PHE A 459 -6.90 5.58 -30.04
C PHE A 459 -7.63 5.94 -28.74
N PRO A 460 -7.36 5.28 -27.59
CA PRO A 460 -8.01 5.64 -26.34
C PRO A 460 -7.32 6.88 -25.75
N PRO A 461 -8.04 7.99 -25.52
CA PRO A 461 -7.44 9.24 -25.06
C PRO A 461 -7.21 9.23 -23.53
N ILE A 462 -6.62 8.17 -23.00
CA ILE A 462 -6.40 7.99 -21.56
C ILE A 462 -4.92 7.85 -21.22
N HIS A 463 -4.55 8.41 -20.08
CA HIS A 463 -3.26 8.22 -19.44
C HIS A 463 -3.46 7.96 -17.96
N GLY A 464 -2.95 6.84 -17.47
CA GLY A 464 -2.83 6.54 -16.05
C GLY A 464 -1.42 6.09 -15.73
N GLU A 465 -0.86 6.55 -14.61
CA GLU A 465 0.46 6.14 -14.15
C GLU A 465 0.52 6.07 -12.63
N LEU A 466 1.11 5.00 -12.12
CA LEU A 466 1.59 4.89 -10.75
C LEU A 466 3.10 5.07 -10.77
N ARG A 467 3.63 5.89 -9.86
CA ARG A 467 5.07 6.16 -9.81
C ARG A 467 5.61 6.14 -8.39
N ALA A 468 6.84 5.70 -8.26
CA ALA A 468 7.67 5.85 -7.07
C ALA A 468 8.84 6.77 -7.41
N TRP A 469 9.18 7.68 -6.50
CA TRP A 469 10.20 8.69 -6.74
C TRP A 469 11.12 8.88 -5.54
N TYR A 470 12.33 9.34 -5.84
CA TYR A 470 13.32 9.74 -4.85
C TYR A 470 13.83 11.15 -5.17
N SER A 471 13.65 12.07 -4.23
CA SER A 471 14.15 13.44 -4.28
C SER A 471 15.54 13.50 -3.66
N PHE A 472 16.47 14.16 -4.36
CA PHE A 472 17.83 14.38 -3.92
C PHE A 472 17.95 15.71 -3.18
N GLY A 473 18.65 15.70 -2.03
CA GLY A 473 18.92 16.93 -1.27
C GLY A 473 17.76 17.39 -0.38
N GLY A 474 16.84 16.51 -0.03
CA GLY A 474 15.75 16.76 0.91
C GLY A 474 14.37 16.46 0.34
N SER A 475 13.36 17.13 0.89
CA SER A 475 11.98 17.01 0.41
C SER A 475 11.87 17.43 -1.04
N GLN A 476 10.96 16.82 -1.81
CA GLN A 476 10.71 17.22 -3.20
C GLN A 476 10.20 18.67 -3.30
N PHE A 477 9.64 19.21 -2.21
CA PHE A 477 9.07 20.55 -2.19
C PHE A 477 9.62 21.37 -1.03
N GLU A 478 10.52 22.30 -1.34
CA GLU A 478 11.14 23.17 -0.34
C GLU A 478 11.38 24.56 -0.94
N GLN A 479 10.84 25.59 -0.27
CA GLN A 479 10.80 26.95 -0.81
C GLN A 479 12.20 27.48 -1.17
N GLY A 480 12.32 28.06 -2.36
CA GLY A 480 13.56 28.66 -2.86
C GLY A 480 14.58 27.63 -3.34
N GLN A 481 14.30 26.33 -3.21
CA GLN A 481 15.20 25.26 -3.59
C GLN A 481 14.78 24.61 -4.90
N ILE A 482 15.77 24.25 -5.71
CA ILE A 482 15.60 23.30 -6.82
C ILE A 482 15.87 21.92 -6.26
N ARG A 483 14.88 21.03 -6.37
CA ARG A 483 14.93 19.66 -5.85
C ARG A 483 14.90 18.67 -7.01
N PRO A 484 16.07 18.16 -7.44
CA PRO A 484 16.14 17.09 -8.44
C PRO A 484 15.52 15.80 -7.89
N PHE A 485 14.88 15.02 -8.74
CA PHE A 485 14.34 13.71 -8.38
C PHE A 485 14.44 12.72 -9.53
N GLY A 486 14.53 11.44 -9.18
CA GLY A 486 14.40 10.31 -10.11
C GLY A 486 13.14 9.53 -9.81
N PHE A 487 12.55 8.89 -10.81
CA PHE A 487 11.35 8.07 -10.63
C PHE A 487 11.31 6.85 -11.54
N ILE A 488 10.56 5.86 -11.08
CA ILE A 488 10.10 4.71 -11.87
C ILE A 488 8.58 4.66 -11.83
N GLY A 489 7.95 4.19 -12.89
CA GLY A 489 6.50 4.12 -12.98
C GLY A 489 5.99 3.00 -13.85
N VAL A 490 4.71 2.70 -13.69
CA VAL A 490 3.95 1.73 -14.49
C VAL A 490 2.61 2.36 -14.82
N GLY A 491 2.08 2.09 -16.01
CA GLY A 491 0.85 2.75 -16.40
C GLY A 491 0.17 2.23 -17.66
N LEU A 492 -0.91 2.91 -18.00
CA LEU A 492 -1.77 2.68 -19.15
C LEU A 492 -1.80 3.94 -20.00
N ALA A 493 -1.32 3.85 -21.23
CA ALA A 493 -1.42 4.91 -22.24
C ALA A 493 -1.13 4.28 -23.61
N LYS A 494 -1.77 4.79 -24.67
CA LYS A 494 -1.38 4.48 -26.04
C LYS A 494 -0.65 5.68 -26.64
N VAL A 495 0.38 5.40 -27.43
CA VAL A 495 1.13 6.38 -28.20
C VAL A 495 1.20 5.93 -29.66
N SER A 496 1.09 6.88 -30.58
CA SER A 496 1.22 6.63 -32.01
C SER A 496 1.88 7.82 -32.67
N ALA A 497 2.81 7.58 -33.59
CA ALA A 497 3.47 8.63 -34.34
C ALA A 497 3.40 8.33 -35.83
N SER A 498 3.17 9.36 -36.64
CA SER A 498 3.11 9.28 -38.09
C SER A 498 4.46 9.54 -38.75
N VAL A 499 4.74 8.81 -39.83
CA VAL A 499 5.81 9.12 -40.78
C VAL A 499 5.19 9.18 -42.17
N PRO A 500 5.49 10.22 -42.97
CA PRO A 500 5.09 10.25 -44.36
C PRO A 500 5.80 9.12 -45.11
N VAL A 501 5.05 8.34 -45.88
CA VAL A 501 5.57 7.26 -46.71
C VAL A 501 4.89 7.30 -48.08
N THR A 502 5.71 7.13 -49.11
CA THR A 502 5.23 6.99 -50.48
C THR A 502 5.17 5.51 -50.83
N VAL A 503 4.05 5.05 -51.39
CA VAL A 503 3.89 3.66 -51.86
C VAL A 503 3.49 3.61 -53.33
N CYS A 504 3.79 2.49 -53.98
CA CYS A 504 3.31 2.17 -55.32
C CYS A 504 2.18 1.15 -55.21
N ASP A 505 0.94 1.61 -55.31
CA ASP A 505 -0.25 0.78 -55.10
C ASP A 505 -0.74 0.19 -56.42
N ARG A 506 -1.11 -1.10 -56.45
CA ARG A 506 -1.74 -1.75 -57.60
C ARG A 506 -3.26 -1.65 -57.62
N LEU A 507 -3.86 -1.15 -56.53
CA LEU A 507 -5.30 -1.00 -56.38
C LEU A 507 -5.75 0.45 -56.54
N GLN A 508 -7.02 0.61 -56.89
CA GLN A 508 -7.72 1.89 -56.81
C GLN A 508 -7.92 2.27 -55.34
N LYS A 509 -8.33 3.52 -55.08
CA LYS A 509 -8.51 4.05 -53.72
C LYS A 509 -9.52 3.23 -52.88
N ASN A 510 -10.42 2.48 -53.53
CA ASN A 510 -11.36 1.59 -52.85
C ASN A 510 -10.72 0.33 -52.24
N GLY A 511 -9.45 0.02 -52.54
CA GLY A 511 -8.75 -1.15 -51.99
C GLY A 511 -9.25 -2.50 -52.50
N GLU A 512 -10.01 -2.52 -53.61
CA GLU A 512 -10.58 -3.74 -54.19
C GLU A 512 -10.25 -3.87 -55.68
N ASP A 513 -10.44 -2.81 -56.46
CA ASP A 513 -10.27 -2.86 -57.91
C ASP A 513 -8.81 -2.63 -58.30
N ALA A 514 -8.29 -3.42 -59.23
CA ALA A 514 -6.96 -3.19 -59.80
C ALA A 514 -6.96 -1.95 -60.70
N ILE A 515 -5.81 -1.26 -60.77
CA ILE A 515 -5.60 -0.15 -61.71
C ILE A 515 -5.48 -0.71 -63.14
N ALA A 516 -6.13 -0.06 -64.10
CA ALA A 516 -6.11 -0.48 -65.49
C ALA A 516 -4.75 -0.13 -66.15
N PRO A 517 -4.25 -0.93 -67.10
CA PRO A 517 -3.00 -0.68 -67.82
C PRO A 517 -3.02 0.51 -68.80
N GLU A 518 -4.18 1.13 -69.02
CA GLU A 518 -4.38 2.22 -69.98
C GLU A 518 -4.40 3.61 -69.30
N ASP A 519 -4.29 3.68 -67.98
CA ASP A 519 -4.21 4.94 -67.24
C ASP A 519 -2.77 5.49 -67.35
N ASP A 520 -2.51 6.43 -68.27
CA ASP A 520 -1.19 7.03 -68.56
C ASP A 520 -0.51 7.71 -67.34
N ASP A 521 -1.25 7.94 -66.26
CA ASP A 521 -0.77 8.52 -64.99
C ASP A 521 -0.37 7.46 -63.93
N ALA A 522 -0.44 6.16 -64.28
CA ALA A 522 -0.31 5.02 -63.37
C ALA A 522 1.03 4.26 -63.46
N GLU A 523 2.13 4.98 -63.62
CA GLU A 523 3.46 4.37 -63.58
C GLU A 523 4.30 4.91 -62.41
N CYS A 524 4.52 4.05 -61.42
CA CYS A 524 5.54 4.28 -60.43
C CYS A 524 6.95 4.22 -61.05
N PRO A 525 7.89 5.10 -60.64
CA PRO A 525 9.24 5.08 -61.18
C PRO A 525 9.94 3.72 -60.98
N GLY A 526 10.33 3.06 -62.07
CA GLY A 526 11.19 1.87 -62.05
C GLY A 526 10.48 0.52 -61.89
N THR A 527 9.15 0.45 -61.98
CA THR A 527 8.37 -0.79 -61.74
C THR A 527 8.05 -1.61 -63.01
N GLY A 528 8.34 -1.09 -64.20
CA GLY A 528 8.05 -1.77 -65.48
C GLY A 528 6.54 -1.89 -65.76
N THR A 529 6.13 -2.90 -66.54
CA THR A 529 4.78 -3.13 -67.12
C THR A 529 3.64 -3.39 -66.12
N ARG A 530 3.76 -3.00 -64.85
CA ARG A 530 2.73 -3.20 -63.82
C ARG A 530 2.03 -1.87 -63.53
N SER A 531 0.74 -1.80 -63.85
CA SER A 531 -0.15 -0.68 -63.52
C SER A 531 -0.11 -0.41 -62.02
N SER A 532 0.48 0.71 -61.61
CA SER A 532 0.60 1.08 -60.21
C SER A 532 0.68 2.59 -60.02
N VAL A 533 -0.09 3.11 -59.06
CA VAL A 533 -0.18 4.55 -58.81
C VAL A 533 0.59 4.88 -57.53
N GLN A 534 1.39 5.96 -57.60
CA GLN A 534 2.06 6.51 -56.43
C GLN A 534 1.03 7.11 -55.46
N ARG A 535 1.11 6.72 -54.19
CA ARG A 535 0.26 7.24 -53.11
C ARG A 535 1.15 7.83 -52.01
N GLU A 536 0.83 9.04 -51.60
CA GLU A 536 1.39 9.66 -50.40
C GLU A 536 0.50 9.30 -49.20
N LEU A 537 1.10 8.66 -48.21
CA LEU A 537 0.42 8.13 -47.03
C LEU A 537 1.09 8.63 -45.75
N ASP A 538 0.31 8.71 -44.67
CA ASP A 538 0.80 8.84 -43.31
C ASP A 538 0.78 7.46 -42.65
N ALA A 539 1.96 6.87 -42.42
CA ALA A 539 2.11 5.61 -41.71
C ALA A 539 2.25 5.86 -40.21
N TYR A 540 1.21 5.50 -39.46
CA TYR A 540 1.21 5.59 -38.00
C TYR A 540 1.72 4.30 -37.39
N GLN A 541 2.90 4.34 -36.75
CA GLN A 541 3.33 3.27 -35.87
C GLN A 541 2.50 3.34 -34.57
N ILE A 542 2.00 2.20 -34.10
CA ILE A 542 1.14 2.11 -32.93
C ILE A 542 1.87 1.36 -31.83
N SER A 543 1.87 1.91 -30.62
CA SER A 543 2.40 1.21 -29.44
C SER A 543 1.32 0.41 -28.70
N GLY A 544 1.76 -0.49 -27.81
CA GLY A 544 0.85 -1.16 -26.89
C GLY A 544 0.28 -0.22 -25.82
N LEU A 545 -0.71 -0.71 -25.06
CA LEU A 545 -1.44 0.09 -24.07
C LEU A 545 -0.73 0.20 -22.72
N ASN A 546 0.06 -0.79 -22.34
CA ASN A 546 0.74 -0.83 -21.04
C ASN A 546 2.17 -0.29 -21.18
N PHE A 547 2.69 0.40 -20.17
CA PHE A 547 4.07 0.86 -20.19
C PHE A 547 4.76 0.77 -18.83
N ILE A 548 6.08 0.66 -18.88
CA ILE A 548 6.98 0.92 -17.75
C ILE A 548 7.73 2.21 -18.07
N SER A 549 7.92 3.08 -17.09
CA SER A 549 8.64 4.33 -17.27
C SER A 549 9.78 4.50 -16.28
N VAL A 550 10.83 5.18 -16.73
CA VAL A 550 11.91 5.70 -15.89
C VAL A 550 12.16 7.14 -16.29
N GLY A 551 12.48 7.99 -15.35
CA GLY A 551 12.77 9.37 -15.66
C GLY A 551 13.36 10.14 -14.50
N GLY A 552 13.61 11.41 -14.77
CA GLY A 552 14.09 12.35 -13.78
C GLY A 552 13.55 13.75 -14.06
N GLY A 553 13.59 14.57 -13.04
CA GLY A 553 13.09 15.93 -13.12
C GLY A 553 13.62 16.79 -12.00
N ALA A 554 13.13 18.02 -11.94
CA ALA A 554 13.37 18.92 -10.83
C ALA A 554 12.10 19.70 -10.50
N THR A 555 11.88 19.89 -9.21
CA THR A 555 10.83 20.78 -8.70
C THR A 555 11.48 22.04 -8.15
N TYR A 556 10.97 23.21 -8.55
CA TYR A 556 11.34 24.50 -7.99
C TYR A 556 10.15 25.09 -7.24
N ALA A 557 10.24 25.18 -5.93
CA ALA A 557 9.20 25.77 -5.10
C ALA A 557 9.38 27.29 -4.97
N ILE A 558 8.45 28.05 -5.54
CA ILE A 558 8.47 29.51 -5.57
C ILE A 558 8.00 30.07 -4.21
N THR A 559 7.01 29.43 -3.61
CA THR A 559 6.45 29.76 -2.28
C THR A 559 6.39 28.50 -1.41
N PRO A 560 6.01 28.58 -0.11
CA PRO A 560 5.81 27.40 0.72
C PRO A 560 4.73 26.41 0.24
N ASN A 561 3.92 26.80 -0.75
CA ASN A 561 2.78 26.02 -1.24
C ASN A 561 2.72 25.88 -2.75
N PHE A 562 3.50 26.66 -3.52
CA PHE A 562 3.39 26.70 -4.98
C PHE A 562 4.77 26.64 -5.64
N GLY A 563 4.88 25.84 -6.68
CA GLY A 563 6.10 25.63 -7.44
C GLY A 563 5.83 25.16 -8.87
N VAL A 564 6.90 24.86 -9.57
CA VAL A 564 6.88 24.30 -10.93
C VAL A 564 7.72 23.04 -10.96
N THR A 565 7.22 22.00 -11.62
CA THR A 565 7.98 20.76 -11.84
C THR A 565 8.21 20.56 -13.33
N ALA A 566 9.42 20.15 -13.67
CA ALA A 566 9.83 19.79 -15.03
C ALA A 566 10.45 18.39 -15.01
N GLU A 567 10.05 17.55 -15.96
CA GLU A 567 10.48 16.14 -16.00
C GLU A 567 10.78 15.70 -17.43
N ILE A 568 11.69 14.74 -17.56
CA ILE A 568 11.90 13.98 -18.79
C ILE A 568 11.72 12.50 -18.43
N LYS A 569 10.84 11.83 -19.19
CA LYS A 569 10.46 10.44 -18.99
C LYS A 569 10.78 9.61 -20.23
N ALA A 570 11.35 8.43 -20.05
CA ALA A 570 11.34 7.38 -21.06
C ALA A 570 10.24 6.38 -20.72
N MET A 571 9.32 6.14 -21.65
CA MET A 571 8.28 5.11 -21.55
C MET A 571 8.65 3.94 -22.47
N PHE A 572 8.67 2.74 -21.91
CA PHE A 572 8.83 1.48 -22.62
C PHE A 572 7.44 0.84 -22.75
N MET A 573 6.86 0.96 -23.94
CA MET A 573 5.55 0.40 -24.24
C MET A 573 5.67 -1.12 -24.36
N LEU A 574 4.76 -1.85 -23.72
CA LEU A 574 4.75 -3.31 -23.68
C LEU A 574 3.79 -3.86 -24.75
N THR A 575 3.84 -5.18 -25.01
CA THR A 575 3.13 -5.90 -26.11
C THR A 575 3.58 -5.51 -27.51
N THR A 576 3.39 -4.25 -27.89
CA THR A 576 3.97 -3.68 -29.12
C THR A 576 5.05 -2.71 -28.69
N PHE A 577 6.28 -3.21 -28.70
CA PHE A 577 7.41 -2.50 -28.10
C PHE A 577 7.67 -1.18 -28.83
N SER A 578 7.75 -0.10 -28.07
CA SER A 578 8.10 1.23 -28.57
C SER A 578 8.71 2.03 -27.42
N VAL A 579 9.64 2.93 -27.75
CA VAL A 579 10.27 3.82 -26.77
C VAL A 579 9.75 5.22 -27.00
N VAL A 580 9.25 5.88 -25.95
CA VAL A 580 8.74 7.25 -26.02
C VAL A 580 9.51 8.12 -25.05
N ILE A 581 10.06 9.23 -25.54
CA ILE A 581 10.66 10.27 -24.71
C ILE A 581 9.61 11.36 -24.51
N ALA A 582 9.29 11.62 -23.26
CA ALA A 582 8.15 12.42 -22.85
C ALA A 582 8.56 13.52 -21.87
N PRO A 583 9.03 14.68 -22.36
CA PRO A 583 9.20 15.85 -21.51
C PRO A 583 7.86 16.38 -21.03
N SER A 584 7.81 16.83 -19.77
CA SER A 584 6.62 17.44 -19.17
C SER A 584 6.96 18.62 -18.27
N LEU A 585 6.01 19.53 -18.14
CA LEU A 585 6.11 20.75 -17.34
C LEU A 585 4.76 21.08 -16.73
N GLY A 586 4.74 21.51 -15.48
CA GLY A 586 3.48 21.91 -14.84
C GLY A 586 3.63 22.61 -13.49
N PRO A 587 2.64 23.44 -13.10
CA PRO A 587 2.53 23.93 -11.73
C PRO A 587 2.23 22.80 -10.74
N VAL A 588 2.78 22.93 -9.54
CA VAL A 588 2.56 22.03 -8.40
C VAL A 588 2.24 22.80 -7.13
N PHE A 589 1.40 22.22 -6.27
CA PHE A 589 0.99 22.79 -5.00
C PHE A 589 1.18 21.81 -3.85
N ALA A 590 1.87 22.24 -2.80
CA ALA A 590 2.13 21.45 -1.61
C ALA A 590 1.17 21.81 -0.45
N PHE A 591 0.72 20.82 0.32
CA PHE A 591 -0.12 20.99 1.52
C PHE A 591 0.04 19.90 2.60
#